data_AF-A0A0J0YFG1-F1
#
_entry.id   AF-A0A0J0YFG1-F1
#
_cell.length_a   1.000
_cell.length_b   1.000
_cell.length_c   1.000
_cell.angle_alpha   90.00
_cell.angle_beta   90.00
_cell.angle_gamma   90.00
#
_symmetry.space_group_name_H-M   'P 1'
#
loop_
_entity.id
_entity.type
_entity.pdbx_description
1 polymer ?
#
loop_
_entity_poly.entity_id
_entity_poly.type
_entity_poly.pdbx_seq_one_letter_code
_entity_poly.pdbx_strand_id
1 'polypeptide(L)'
;MQKKIVAALALCGAGVAMAQSAGTSKVELWGIVDAAVRHTNNEGAGKDGLTKMIGGGMSQSRWGINVEEDLGGGSKALVVLENRLNADDGSVSTPFFQPSYLGLQGP
;
A
#
# COMPACT_ATOMS: atom_id res chain seq x y z
N MET A 1 -6.63 -39.95 51.53
CA MET A 1 -7.34 -40.19 50.26
C MET A 1 -6.71 -39.30 49.21
N GLN A 2 -5.90 -39.88 48.31
CA GLN A 2 -5.25 -39.15 47.22
C GLN A 2 -6.21 -39.05 46.04
N LYS A 3 -6.31 -37.87 45.41
CA LYS A 3 -6.83 -37.74 44.06
C LYS A 3 -5.88 -36.85 43.27
N LYS A 4 -4.96 -37.49 42.54
CA LYS A 4 -4.26 -36.87 41.41
C LYS A 4 -5.21 -36.94 40.22
N ILE A 5 -5.50 -35.81 39.60
CA ILE A 5 -5.81 -35.74 38.17
C ILE A 5 -4.92 -34.62 37.62
N VAL A 6 -4.04 -35.03 36.72
CA VAL A 6 -3.13 -34.20 35.92
C VAL A 6 -3.74 -34.08 34.52
N ALA A 7 -3.43 -32.96 33.85
CA ALA A 7 -3.38 -32.74 32.40
C ALA A 7 -4.52 -31.95 31.72
N ALA A 8 -4.12 -30.73 31.32
CA ALA A 8 -4.08 -30.22 29.94
C ALA A 8 -5.37 -29.68 29.27
N LEU A 9 -5.11 -28.72 28.35
CA LEU A 9 -5.99 -27.91 27.49
C LEU A 9 -6.56 -26.66 28.18
N ALA A 10 -6.32 -25.42 27.74
CA ALA A 10 -5.92 -24.89 26.42
C ALA A 10 -5.08 -23.61 26.65
N LEU A 11 -3.95 -23.31 26.00
CA LEU A 11 -3.68 -23.29 24.55
C LEU A 11 -4.77 -22.62 23.71
N CYS A 12 -5.57 -21.73 24.32
CA CYS A 12 -6.28 -20.70 23.58
C CYS A 12 -5.24 -19.64 23.20
N GLY A 13 -4.71 -19.79 21.98
CA GLY A 13 -3.83 -18.83 21.35
C GLY A 13 -4.44 -17.43 21.37
N ALA A 14 -4.04 -16.64 22.36
CA ALA A 14 -3.72 -15.26 22.09
C ALA A 14 -2.67 -15.32 20.98
N GLY A 15 -3.16 -15.24 19.74
CA GLY A 15 -2.34 -15.18 18.56
C GLY A 15 -1.30 -14.14 18.85
N VAL A 16 -0.08 -14.63 19.08
CA VAL A 16 1.15 -13.95 18.74
C VAL A 16 0.83 -13.01 17.59
N ALA A 17 0.64 -11.74 17.93
CA ALA A 17 1.09 -10.71 17.03
C ALA A 17 2.59 -11.00 16.89
N MET A 18 2.94 -11.88 15.95
CA MET A 18 4.28 -12.00 15.37
C MET A 18 4.51 -10.72 14.54
N ALA A 19 4.25 -9.56 15.14
CA ALA A 19 4.63 -8.28 14.62
C ALA A 19 6.02 -8.05 15.21
N GLN A 20 7.01 -7.90 14.33
CA GLN A 20 8.38 -7.49 14.63
C GLN A 20 9.31 -8.62 15.12
N SER A 21 9.53 -9.64 14.28
CA SER A 21 10.91 -10.12 14.23
C SER A 21 11.74 -8.95 13.70
N ALA A 22 12.68 -8.48 14.52
CA ALA A 22 13.65 -7.44 14.17
C ALA A 22 14.66 -7.94 13.12
N GLY A 23 14.15 -8.46 12.00
CA GLY A 23 14.88 -8.82 10.80
C GLY A 23 14.75 -7.72 9.74
N THR A 24 15.43 -7.89 8.61
CA THR A 24 15.36 -6.94 7.49
C THR A 24 14.01 -6.94 6.75
N SER A 25 13.07 -7.81 7.16
CA SER A 25 11.71 -7.88 6.62
C SER A 25 10.85 -6.68 7.05
N LYS A 26 10.09 -6.09 6.12
CA LYS A 26 9.18 -4.97 6.37
C LYS A 26 7.96 -4.96 5.47
N VAL A 27 6.88 -4.37 5.96
CA VAL A 27 5.70 -3.99 5.17
C VAL A 27 5.51 -2.49 5.31
N GLU A 28 5.45 -1.78 4.20
CA GLU A 28 5.33 -0.32 4.16
C GLU A 28 4.11 0.07 3.32
N LEU A 29 3.22 0.84 3.92
CA LEU A 29 2.19 1.59 3.19
C LEU A 29 2.82 2.93 2.75
N TRP A 30 2.78 3.22 1.46
CA TRP A 30 3.36 4.43 0.89
C TRP A 30 2.39 5.07 -0.11
N GLY A 31 2.65 6.33 -0.49
CA GLY A 31 1.86 7.00 -1.51
C GLY A 31 2.15 8.49 -1.63
N ILE A 32 1.52 9.11 -2.62
CA ILE A 32 1.53 10.56 -2.85
C ILE A 32 0.12 10.97 -3.25
N VAL A 33 -0.36 12.07 -2.67
CA VAL A 33 -1.57 12.77 -3.10
C VAL A 33 -1.16 14.10 -3.69
N ASP A 34 -1.49 14.30 -4.97
CA ASP A 34 -1.26 15.53 -5.73
C ASP A 34 -2.63 16.04 -6.20
N ALA A 35 -2.91 17.30 -5.91
CA ALA A 35 -4.09 18.02 -6.37
C ALA A 35 -3.71 19.49 -6.61
N ALA A 36 -4.32 20.09 -7.63
CA ALA A 36 -4.04 21.47 -8.00
C ALA A 36 -5.29 22.22 -8.42
N VAL A 37 -5.25 23.55 -8.33
CA VAL A 37 -6.21 24.43 -9.03
C VAL A 37 -5.56 24.82 -10.35
N ARG A 38 -6.23 24.53 -11.46
CA ARG A 38 -5.78 24.88 -12.81
C ARG A 38 -6.75 25.86 -13.44
N HIS A 39 -6.20 26.92 -14.01
CA HIS A 39 -6.89 27.79 -14.97
C HIS A 39 -6.34 27.54 -16.37
N THR A 40 -7.20 27.23 -17.32
CA THR A 40 -6.86 27.11 -18.74
C THR A 40 -7.64 28.18 -19.51
N ASN A 41 -6.96 29.00 -20.31
CA ASN A 41 -7.62 29.92 -21.23
C ASN A 41 -8.21 29.16 -22.44
N ASN A 42 -9.20 29.75 -23.12
CA ASN A 42 -9.84 29.15 -24.30
C ASN A 42 -10.49 27.76 -24.10
N GLU A 43 -10.75 27.37 -22.84
CA GLU A 43 -11.45 26.14 -22.45
C GLU A 43 -12.87 26.48 -21.94
N GLY A 44 -13.76 25.48 -21.83
CA GLY A 44 -15.14 25.65 -21.37
C GLY A 44 -16.12 26.01 -22.49
N ALA A 45 -17.43 26.01 -22.17
CA ALA A 45 -18.50 26.17 -23.17
C ALA A 45 -18.43 27.49 -23.96
N GLY A 46 -17.99 28.58 -23.32
CA GLY A 46 -17.84 29.90 -23.94
C GLY A 46 -16.42 30.24 -24.43
N LYS A 47 -15.43 29.37 -24.17
CA LYS A 47 -14.00 29.65 -24.39
C LYS A 47 -13.42 30.88 -23.64
N ASP A 48 -14.12 31.41 -22.64
CA ASP A 48 -13.60 32.51 -21.80
C ASP A 48 -12.55 32.07 -20.77
N GLY A 49 -12.31 30.75 -20.68
CA GLY A 49 -11.41 30.12 -19.73
C GLY A 49 -12.16 29.26 -18.72
N LEU A 50 -11.44 28.27 -18.18
CA LEU A 50 -11.98 27.34 -17.19
C LEU A 50 -11.02 27.20 -16.02
N THR A 51 -11.52 27.52 -14.82
CA THR A 51 -10.84 27.24 -13.56
C THR A 51 -11.48 26.02 -12.90
N LYS A 52 -10.69 25.00 -12.58
CA LYS A 52 -11.15 23.80 -11.89
C LYS A 52 -10.08 23.24 -10.97
N MET A 53 -10.50 22.53 -9.92
CA MET A 53 -9.61 21.60 -9.24
C MET A 53 -9.34 20.41 -10.18
N ILE A 54 -8.12 19.89 -10.12
CA ILE A 54 -7.74 18.68 -10.84
C ILE A 54 -7.00 17.74 -9.89
N GLY A 55 -7.19 16.44 -10.10
CA GLY A 55 -6.38 15.39 -9.50
C GLY A 55 -5.03 15.35 -10.21
N GLY A 56 -3.97 15.67 -9.48
CA GLY A 56 -2.61 15.77 -9.99
C GLY A 56 -2.24 17.16 -10.50
N GLY A 57 -1.10 17.20 -11.19
CA GLY A 57 -0.53 18.42 -11.74
C GLY A 57 0.94 18.23 -12.07
N MET A 58 1.68 17.67 -11.10
CA MET A 58 3.08 17.27 -11.25
C MET A 58 3.24 15.75 -11.27
N SER A 59 2.37 15.02 -10.56
CA SER A 59 2.36 13.56 -10.47
C SER A 59 0.94 13.02 -10.38
N GLN A 60 0.73 11.77 -10.82
CA GLN A 60 -0.53 11.06 -10.59
C GLN A 60 -0.60 10.60 -9.13
N SER A 61 -1.72 10.87 -8.47
CA SER A 61 -1.99 10.38 -7.12
C SER A 61 -2.04 8.85 -7.08
N ARG A 62 -1.38 8.29 -6.06
CA ARG A 62 -1.19 6.84 -5.92
C ARG A 62 -0.92 6.46 -4.47
N TRP A 63 -1.29 5.25 -4.12
CA TRP A 63 -0.91 4.61 -2.86
C TRP A 63 -0.49 3.18 -3.15
N GLY A 64 0.29 2.58 -2.27
CA GLY A 64 0.80 1.25 -2.49
C GLY A 64 1.35 0.59 -1.24
N ILE A 65 1.63 -0.71 -1.37
CA ILE A 65 2.22 -1.54 -0.34
C ILE A 65 3.53 -2.09 -0.91
N ASN A 66 4.63 -1.82 -0.22
CA ASN A 66 5.91 -2.47 -0.45
C ASN A 66 6.13 -3.51 0.65
N VAL A 67 6.52 -4.72 0.27
CA VAL A 67 6.94 -5.77 1.19
C VAL A 67 8.36 -6.17 0.82
N GLU A 68 9.23 -6.23 1.83
CA GLU A 68 10.49 -6.96 1.75
C GLU A 68 10.44 -8.08 2.78
N GLU A 69 10.77 -9.30 2.38
CA GLU A 69 10.86 -10.46 3.27
C GLU A 69 12.26 -11.06 3.17
N ASP A 70 12.99 -11.03 4.28
CA ASP A 70 14.27 -11.72 4.45
C ASP A 70 14.04 -13.24 4.43
N LEU A 71 14.61 -13.90 3.43
CA LEU A 71 14.55 -15.36 3.28
C LEU A 71 15.77 -16.05 3.90
N GLY A 72 16.68 -15.28 4.50
CA GLY A 72 17.97 -15.74 5.00
C GLY A 72 19.04 -15.82 3.91
N GLY A 73 20.30 -15.95 4.34
CA GLY A 73 21.44 -16.14 3.43
C GLY A 73 21.68 -14.98 2.45
N GLY A 74 21.19 -13.77 2.76
CA GLY A 74 21.28 -12.59 1.89
C GLY A 74 20.22 -12.51 0.79
N SER A 75 19.33 -13.50 0.69
CA SER A 75 18.21 -13.50 -0.27
C SER A 75 16.98 -12.81 0.32
N LYS A 76 16.15 -12.20 -0.54
CA LYS A 76 14.87 -11.60 -0.16
C LYS A 76 13.75 -11.80 -1.18
N ALA A 77 12.51 -11.88 -0.71
CA ALA A 77 11.32 -11.72 -1.54
C ALA A 77 10.85 -10.26 -1.49
N LEU A 78 10.35 -9.76 -2.62
CA LEU A 78 9.91 -8.39 -2.82
C LEU A 78 8.49 -8.37 -3.38
N VAL A 79 7.58 -7.63 -2.76
CA VAL A 79 6.23 -7.41 -3.32
C VAL A 79 5.99 -5.92 -3.45
N VAL A 80 5.49 -5.50 -4.62
CA VAL A 80 5.02 -4.14 -4.85
C VAL A 80 3.62 -4.19 -5.40
N LEU A 81 2.71 -3.50 -4.72
CA LEU A 81 1.34 -3.25 -5.16
C LEU A 81 1.11 -1.74 -5.14
N GLU A 82 0.74 -1.12 -6.25
CA GLU A 82 0.39 0.31 -6.32
C GLU A 82 -1.00 0.46 -6.93
N ASN A 83 -1.86 1.30 -6.39
CA ASN A 83 -3.14 1.67 -6.99
C ASN A 83 -3.22 3.19 -7.17
N ARG A 84 -3.88 3.62 -8.24
CA ARG A 84 -3.94 5.03 -8.64
C ARG A 84 -5.37 5.55 -8.55
N LEU A 85 -5.47 6.78 -8.04
CA LEU A 85 -6.73 7.49 -7.92
C LEU A 85 -6.61 8.91 -8.47
N ASN A 86 -7.75 9.53 -8.72
CA ASN A 86 -7.89 10.95 -8.98
C ASN A 86 -8.22 11.63 -7.65
N ALA A 87 -7.39 12.58 -7.23
CA ALA A 87 -7.51 13.21 -5.91
C ALA A 87 -8.64 14.25 -5.82
N ASP A 88 -9.16 14.69 -6.96
CA ASP A 88 -10.23 15.67 -7.06
C ASP A 88 -11.63 15.07 -6.85
N ASP A 89 -11.86 13.83 -7.30
CA ASP A 89 -13.17 13.17 -7.20
C ASP A 89 -13.13 11.78 -6.54
N GLY A 90 -11.94 11.29 -6.18
CA GLY A 90 -11.73 9.98 -5.56
C GLY A 90 -11.93 8.81 -6.51
N SER A 91 -12.14 9.06 -7.81
CA SER A 91 -12.33 8.00 -8.80
C SER A 91 -11.03 7.22 -9.03
N VAL A 92 -11.16 5.97 -9.44
CA VAL A 92 -10.02 5.12 -9.79
C VAL A 92 -9.42 5.65 -11.11
N SER A 93 -8.14 6.00 -11.09
CA SER A 93 -7.44 6.51 -12.27
C SER A 93 -7.03 5.38 -13.22
N THR A 94 -6.57 4.26 -12.65
CA THR A 94 -6.23 3.03 -13.40
C THR A 94 -6.85 1.81 -12.73
N PRO A 95 -7.51 0.91 -13.48
CA PRO A 95 -8.07 -0.31 -12.91
C PRO A 95 -7.00 -1.20 -12.25
N PHE A 96 -7.36 -1.85 -11.15
CA PHE A 96 -6.51 -2.78 -10.38
C PHE A 96 -5.22 -2.15 -9.83
N PHE A 97 -4.35 -2.98 -9.26
CA PHE A 97 -3.03 -2.54 -8.81
C PHE A 97 -2.04 -2.58 -9.98
N GLN A 98 -1.38 -1.45 -10.27
CA GLN A 98 -0.31 -1.34 -11.26
C GLN A 98 0.77 -0.33 -10.80
N PRO A 99 2.03 -0.77 -10.63
CA PRO A 99 2.51 -2.16 -10.75
C PRO A 99 1.93 -3.11 -9.67
N SER A 100 1.85 -4.39 -10.02
CA SER A 100 1.58 -5.50 -9.11
C SER A 100 2.51 -6.67 -9.41
N TYR A 101 3.54 -6.88 -8.59
CA TYR A 101 4.48 -7.98 -8.81
C TYR A 101 5.05 -8.56 -7.52
N LEU A 102 5.54 -9.79 -7.66
CA LEU A 102 6.39 -10.51 -6.71
C LEU A 102 7.73 -10.75 -7.39
N GLY A 103 8.82 -10.50 -6.67
CA GLY A 103 10.19 -10.76 -7.10
C GLY A 103 10.97 -11.52 -6.05
N LEU A 104 12.04 -12.19 -6.50
CA LEU A 104 13.07 -12.78 -5.64
C LEU A 104 14.40 -12.13 -6.00
N GLN A 105 15.14 -11.71 -4.98
CA GLN A 105 16.49 -11.19 -5.09
C GLN A 105 17.44 -12.11 -4.33
N GLY A 106 18.51 -12.54 -4.99
CA GLY A 106 19.59 -13.33 -4.37
C GLY A 106 20.66 -12.46 -3.69
N PRO A 107 21.64 -13.09 -3.01
CA PRO A 107 22.76 -12.42 -2.38
C PRO A 107 23.74 -11.79 -3.38
#